data_AF-A0A9Q3V0Q9-F1
#
_entry.id   AF-A0A9Q3V0Q9-F1
#
_cell.length_a   1.000
_cell.length_b   1.000
_cell.length_c   1.000
_cell.angle_alpha   90.00
_cell.angle_beta   90.00
_cell.angle_gamma   90.00
#
_symmetry.space_group_name_H-M   'P 1'
#
loop_
_entity.id
_entity.type
_entity.pdbx_description
1 polymer ?
#
loop_
_entity_poly.entity_id
_entity_poly.type
_entity_poly.pdbx_seq_one_letter_code
_entity_poly.pdbx_strand_id
1 'polypeptide(L)'
;MKNILLIILLSSAIACTAQTYPLRTFTEIPENTYLKDTNNELQGYEGVWKGTWNNRTIFITFKKNSYIYDNVLKYYKDNLIGKFKVLDSNGNILFDNTNISDDKAKI
;
A
#
# COMPACT_ATOMS: atom_id res chain seq x y z
N MET A 1 34.48 27.84 -20.16
CA MET A 1 34.61 26.36 -20.11
C MET A 1 34.64 25.82 -18.68
N LYS A 2 35.46 26.37 -17.77
CA LYS A 2 35.58 25.90 -16.37
C LYS A 2 34.25 25.88 -15.59
N ASN A 3 33.39 26.88 -15.78
CA ASN A 3 32.09 26.95 -15.10
C ASN A 3 31.03 26.00 -15.71
N ILE A 4 31.15 25.66 -17.01
CA ILE A 4 30.23 24.73 -17.69
C ILE A 4 30.47 23.30 -17.19
N LEU A 5 31.73 22.90 -17.04
CA LEU A 5 32.12 21.61 -16.45
C LEU A 5 31.59 21.44 -15.03
N LEU A 6 31.61 22.52 -14.23
CA LEU A 6 31.08 22.53 -12.86
C LEU A 6 29.56 22.35 -12.83
N ILE A 7 28.83 22.98 -13.75
CA ILE A 7 27.36 22.87 -13.88
C ILE A 7 26.95 21.44 -14.30
N ILE A 8 27.68 20.84 -15.24
CA ILE A 8 27.44 19.45 -15.66
C ILE A 8 27.67 18.48 -14.48
N LEU A 9 28.76 18.66 -13.72
CA LEU A 9 29.05 17.85 -12.54
C LEU A 9 27.95 18.00 -11.48
N LEU A 10 27.50 19.22 -11.20
CA LEU A 10 26.45 19.50 -10.22
C LEU A 10 25.09 18.92 -10.66
N SER A 11 24.78 18.93 -11.95
CA SER A 11 23.55 18.34 -12.49
C SER A 11 23.48 16.82 -12.36
N SER A 12 24.63 16.12 -12.42
CA SER A 12 24.70 14.66 -12.23
C SER A 12 24.49 14.23 -10.77
N ALA A 13 24.81 15.10 -9.81
CA ALA A 13 24.62 14.82 -8.37
C ALA A 13 23.14 14.85 -7.93
N ILE A 14 22.26 15.45 -8.73
CA ILE A 14 20.82 15.58 -8.43
C ILE A 14 20.03 14.36 -8.94
N ALA A 15 20.64 13.48 -9.73
CA ALA A 15 20.00 12.28 -10.27
C ALA A 15 19.90 11.12 -9.26
N CYS A 16 19.72 11.42 -7.97
CA CYS A 16 19.45 10.42 -6.94
C CYS A 16 17.98 9.99 -7.07
N THR A 17 17.70 9.05 -7.96
CA THR A 17 16.39 8.41 -8.03
C THR A 17 16.27 7.46 -6.84
N ALA A 18 15.27 7.65 -5.97
CA ALA A 18 14.89 6.65 -5.00
C ALA A 18 14.68 5.30 -5.72
N GLN A 19 15.33 4.24 -5.24
CA GLN A 19 15.28 2.95 -5.93
C GLN A 19 13.85 2.40 -5.88
N THR A 20 13.28 2.07 -7.04
CA THR A 20 11.96 1.48 -7.15
C THR A 20 12.10 0.05 -7.64
N TYR A 21 11.49 -0.90 -6.92
CA TYR A 21 11.49 -2.31 -7.26
C TYR A 21 10.04 -2.80 -7.43
N PRO A 22 9.82 -3.89 -8.18
CA PRO A 22 8.52 -4.55 -8.21
C PRO A 22 8.08 -4.99 -6.81
N LEU A 23 6.77 -4.98 -6.56
CA LEU A 23 6.18 -5.37 -5.28
C LEU A 23 6.61 -6.79 -4.85
N ARG A 24 6.72 -7.71 -5.82
CA ARG A 24 7.22 -9.08 -5.63
C ARG A 24 8.75 -9.18 -5.73
N THR A 25 9.44 -8.42 -4.89
CA THR A 25 10.89 -8.53 -4.73
C THR A 25 11.21 -9.43 -3.53
N PHE A 26 11.96 -10.51 -3.75
CA PHE A 26 12.29 -11.52 -2.74
C PHE A 26 13.77 -11.53 -2.34
N THR A 27 14.51 -10.50 -2.74
CA THR A 27 15.91 -10.29 -2.37
C THR A 27 16.00 -9.39 -1.15
N GLU A 28 17.22 -9.13 -0.68
CA GLU A 28 17.46 -8.05 0.27
C GLU A 28 16.97 -6.72 -0.32
N ILE A 29 16.15 -6.00 0.45
CA ILE A 29 15.56 -4.72 0.06
C ILE A 29 16.32 -3.63 0.81
N PRO A 30 17.04 -2.73 0.12
CA PRO A 30 17.73 -1.62 0.77
C PRO A 30 16.74 -0.69 1.50
N GLU A 31 17.16 -0.09 2.61
CA GLU A 31 16.35 0.92 3.30
C GLU A 31 15.99 2.09 2.37
N ASN A 32 14.81 2.69 2.58
CA ASN A 32 14.23 3.79 1.81
C ASN A 32 13.92 3.48 0.33
N THR A 33 13.95 2.21 -0.05
CA THR A 33 13.47 1.72 -1.34
C THR A 33 11.94 1.80 -1.45
N TYR A 34 11.41 1.87 -2.66
CA TYR A 34 9.97 1.76 -2.93
C TYR A 34 9.61 0.46 -3.66
N LEU A 35 8.85 -0.42 -2.99
CA LEU A 35 8.24 -1.60 -3.59
C LEU A 35 6.89 -1.24 -4.23
N LYS A 36 6.88 -1.08 -5.55
CA LYS A 36 5.72 -0.62 -6.30
C LYS A 36 4.97 -1.79 -6.96
N ASP A 37 3.66 -1.73 -6.97
CA ASP A 37 2.80 -2.67 -7.71
C ASP A 37 2.86 -2.37 -9.22
N THR A 38 3.98 -2.76 -9.85
CA THR A 38 4.26 -2.52 -11.27
C THR A 38 3.41 -3.37 -12.20
N ASN A 39 2.96 -4.53 -11.73
CA ASN A 39 2.15 -5.48 -12.49
C ASN A 39 0.66 -5.33 -12.21
N ASN A 40 0.27 -4.34 -11.41
CA ASN A 40 -1.11 -4.03 -11.08
C ASN A 40 -1.88 -5.20 -10.45
N GLU A 41 -1.17 -6.00 -9.67
CA GLU A 41 -1.66 -7.23 -9.05
C GLU A 41 -2.69 -6.93 -7.97
N LEU A 42 -2.60 -5.76 -7.33
CA LEU A 42 -3.50 -5.36 -6.24
C LEU A 42 -4.88 -4.94 -6.75
N GLN A 43 -4.98 -4.45 -8.00
CA GLN A 43 -6.24 -3.95 -8.56
C GLN A 43 -7.34 -5.02 -8.56
N GLY A 44 -6.97 -6.29 -8.78
CA GLY A 44 -7.93 -7.40 -8.81
C GLY A 44 -8.66 -7.64 -7.49
N TYR A 45 -8.15 -7.08 -6.38
CA TYR A 45 -8.74 -7.22 -5.05
C TYR A 45 -9.54 -5.99 -4.61
N GLU A 46 -9.38 -4.84 -5.26
CA GLU A 46 -10.04 -3.60 -4.85
C GLU A 46 -11.57 -3.69 -4.97
N GLY A 47 -12.26 -3.11 -3.99
CA GLY A 47 -13.72 -3.08 -3.94
C GLY A 47 -14.31 -3.69 -2.69
N VAL A 48 -15.64 -3.87 -2.69
CA VAL A 48 -16.40 -4.42 -1.56
C VAL A 48 -16.79 -5.86 -1.86
N TRP A 49 -16.27 -6.77 -1.06
CA TRP A 49 -16.55 -8.20 -1.10
C TRP A 49 -17.62 -8.52 -0.07
N LYS A 50 -18.63 -9.30 -0.46
CA LYS A 50 -19.70 -9.77 0.43
C LYS A 50 -19.62 -11.28 0.55
N GLY A 51 -19.60 -11.77 1.78
CA GLY A 51 -19.67 -13.19 2.10
C GLY A 51 -20.65 -13.48 3.23
N THR A 52 -21.00 -14.75 3.39
CA THR A 52 -21.84 -15.22 4.49
C THR A 52 -21.17 -16.36 5.22
N TRP A 53 -21.10 -16.28 6.54
CA TRP A 53 -20.56 -17.34 7.39
C TRP A 53 -21.30 -17.39 8.71
N ASN A 54 -21.73 -18.58 9.14
CA ASN A 54 -22.43 -18.80 10.41
C ASN A 54 -23.61 -17.82 10.64
N ASN A 55 -24.49 -17.69 9.64
CA ASN A 55 -25.65 -16.79 9.64
C ASN A 55 -25.32 -15.30 9.82
N ARG A 56 -24.07 -14.89 9.54
CA ARG A 56 -23.63 -13.49 9.54
C ARG A 56 -23.27 -13.07 8.13
N THR A 57 -23.54 -11.81 7.80
CA THR A 57 -23.07 -11.20 6.55
C THR A 57 -21.78 -10.44 6.84
N ILE A 58 -20.73 -10.72 6.08
CA ILE A 58 -19.42 -10.08 6.22
C ILE A 58 -19.18 -9.27 4.95
N PHE A 59 -18.82 -8.01 5.11
CA PHE A 59 -18.32 -7.14 4.06
C PHE A 59 -16.84 -6.88 4.31
N ILE A 60 -16.03 -7.03 3.27
CA ILE A 60 -14.61 -6.67 3.27
C ILE A 60 -14.41 -5.63 2.18
N THR A 61 -14.00 -4.43 2.56
CA THR A 61 -13.63 -3.36 1.63
C THR A 61 -12.13 -3.34 1.50
N PHE A 62 -11.63 -3.64 0.31
CA PHE A 62 -10.22 -3.51 -0.03
C PHE A 62 -9.98 -2.24 -0.83
N LYS A 63 -8.92 -1.53 -0.45
CA LYS A 63 -8.44 -0.34 -1.14
C LYS A 63 -6.94 -0.40 -1.31
N LYS A 64 -6.44 -0.11 -2.51
CA LYS A 64 -5.00 0.05 -2.74
C LYS A 64 -4.54 1.38 -2.15
N ASN A 65 -3.45 1.32 -1.40
CA ASN A 65 -2.69 2.47 -0.96
C ASN A 65 -1.30 2.40 -1.55
N SER A 66 -0.81 3.57 -1.95
CA SER A 66 0.49 3.68 -2.58
C SER A 66 1.48 4.43 -1.72
N TYR A 67 2.75 4.06 -1.88
CA TYR A 67 3.88 4.75 -1.24
C TYR A 67 3.75 4.85 0.29
N ILE A 68 3.35 3.75 0.93
CA ILE A 68 3.21 3.68 2.39
C ILE A 68 4.54 3.24 3.01
N TYR A 69 5.05 4.03 3.95
CA TYR A 69 6.31 3.73 4.64
C TYR A 69 6.10 2.70 5.76
N ASP A 70 6.92 1.66 5.76
CA ASP A 70 6.98 0.65 6.81
C ASP A 70 8.10 1.00 7.80
N ASN A 71 7.76 1.41 9.03
CA ASN A 71 8.77 1.82 10.01
C ASN A 71 9.66 0.66 10.50
N VAL A 72 9.19 -0.59 10.39
CA VAL A 72 9.93 -1.77 10.86
C VAL A 72 10.91 -2.22 9.79
N LEU A 73 10.42 -2.33 8.55
CA LEU A 73 11.21 -2.79 7.41
C LEU A 73 11.97 -1.65 6.72
N LYS A 74 11.65 -0.40 7.07
CA LYS A 74 12.28 0.85 6.61
C LYS A 74 12.27 1.03 5.09
N TYR A 75 11.17 0.68 4.44
CA TYR A 75 10.97 0.92 3.00
C TYR A 75 9.54 1.35 2.73
N TYR A 76 9.30 1.94 1.55
CA TYR A 76 7.98 2.29 1.05
C TYR A 76 7.39 1.12 0.26
N LYS A 77 6.08 0.91 0.35
CA LYS A 77 5.39 -0.11 -0.46
C LYS A 77 4.00 0.33 -0.89
N ASP A 78 3.57 -0.19 -2.03
CA ASP A 78 2.15 -0.31 -2.32
C ASP A 78 1.58 -1.46 -1.47
N ASN A 79 0.40 -1.25 -0.89
CA ASN A 79 -0.30 -2.28 -0.14
C ASN A 79 -1.81 -2.21 -0.36
N LEU A 80 -2.50 -3.26 0.10
CA LEU A 80 -3.94 -3.32 0.17
C LEU A 80 -4.36 -3.16 1.62
N ILE A 81 -5.31 -2.28 1.90
CA ILE A 81 -5.91 -2.12 3.23
C ILE A 81 -7.29 -2.74 3.24
N GLY A 82 -7.58 -3.53 4.29
CA GLY A 82 -8.87 -4.17 4.51
C GLY A 82 -9.69 -3.47 5.59
N LYS A 83 -10.96 -3.20 5.30
CA LYS A 83 -11.95 -2.78 6.30
C LYS A 83 -13.11 -3.75 6.32
N PHE A 84 -13.71 -3.95 7.48
CA PHE A 84 -14.73 -4.94 7.73
C PHE A 84 -16.01 -4.30 8.26
N LYS A 85 -17.12 -4.86 7.80
CA LYS A 85 -18.43 -4.65 8.41
C LYS A 85 -19.10 -6.02 8.56
N VAL A 86 -19.60 -6.32 9.76
CA VAL A 86 -20.25 -7.59 10.06
C VAL A 86 -21.66 -7.31 10.54
N LEU A 87 -22.63 -7.97 9.92
CA LEU A 87 -24.03 -7.92 10.31
C LEU A 87 -24.48 -9.27 10.86
N ASP A 88 -25.35 -9.26 11.86
CA ASP A 88 -26.11 -10.45 12.26
C ASP A 88 -27.18 -10.80 11.22
N SER A 89 -27.93 -11.88 11.49
CA SER A 89 -28.99 -12.36 10.60
C SER A 89 -30.18 -11.41 10.46
N ASN A 90 -30.35 -10.49 11.41
CA ASN A 90 -31.43 -9.50 11.42
C ASN A 90 -30.98 -8.15 10.82
N GLY A 91 -29.71 -8.05 10.39
CA GLY A 91 -29.13 -6.83 9.82
C GLY A 91 -28.53 -5.87 10.85
N ASN A 92 -28.43 -6.25 12.13
CA ASN A 92 -27.78 -5.41 13.13
C ASN A 92 -26.26 -5.43 12.94
N ILE A 93 -25.61 -4.28 13.14
CA ILE A 93 -24.16 -4.16 13.05
C ILE A 93 -23.53 -4.79 14.30
N LEU A 94 -22.73 -5.83 14.09
CA LEU A 94 -21.90 -6.45 15.13
C LEU A 94 -20.50 -5.84 15.18
N PHE A 95 -20.00 -5.40 14.04
CA PHE A 95 -18.70 -4.75 13.90
C PHE A 95 -18.68 -3.85 12.67
N ASP A 96 -18.06 -2.69 12.77
CA ASP A 96 -17.86 -1.79 11.64
C ASP A 96 -16.62 -0.92 11.88
N ASN A 97 -15.62 -1.04 11.02
CA ASN A 97 -14.45 -0.15 11.00
C ASN A 97 -14.30 0.60 9.67
N THR A 98 -15.34 0.65 8.82
CA THR A 98 -15.25 1.25 7.48
C THR A 98 -14.95 2.75 7.53
N ASN A 99 -15.29 3.40 8.65
CA ASN A 99 -15.09 4.83 8.88
C ASN A 99 -13.73 5.18 9.49
N ILE A 100 -12.93 4.19 9.88
CA ILE A 100 -11.58 4.42 10.42
C ILE A 100 -10.66 4.86 9.28
N SER A 101 -9.71 5.75 9.57
CA SER A 101 -8.71 6.18 8.60
C SER A 101 -7.78 5.03 8.20
N ASP A 102 -7.26 5.09 6.99
CA ASP A 102 -6.48 4.00 6.38
C ASP A 102 -5.21 3.65 7.19
N ASP A 103 -4.55 4.64 7.78
CA ASP A 103 -3.37 4.49 8.67
C ASP A 103 -3.68 3.77 9.99
N LYS A 104 -4.95 3.75 10.39
CA LYS A 104 -5.43 3.13 11.65
C LYS A 104 -6.19 1.83 11.40
N ALA A 105 -6.53 1.53 10.15
CA ALA A 105 -7.11 0.25 9.77
C ALA A 105 -6.03 -0.82 9.87
N LYS A 106 -5.94 -1.45 11.05
CA LYS A 106 -5.09 -2.61 11.28
C LYS A 106 -5.85 -3.87 10.88
N ILE A 107 -5.87 -4.15 9.58
CA ILE A 107 -5.81 -5.45 8.90
C ILE A 107 -5.62 -5.16 7.40
#